data_AF-A0A3E4YLA4-F1
#
_entry.id   AF-A0A3E4YLA4-F1
#
_cell.length_a   1.000
_cell.length_b   1.000
_cell.length_c   1.000
_cell.angle_alpha   90.00
_cell.angle_beta   90.00
_cell.angle_gamma   90.00
#
_symmetry.space_group_name_H-M   'P 1'
#
loop_
_entity.id
_entity.type
_entity.pdbx_description
1 polymer ?
#
loop_
_entity_poly.entity_id
_entity_poly.type
_entity_poly.pdbx_seq_one_letter_code
_entity_poly.pdbx_strand_id
1 'polypeptide(L)'
;MNVKEYKVFRNVNKTTKDNNLIALDSKRLFDLSLLDDLNISDKEKDLIINDIKHIYNSNLTSFYGKIFDDFNACNGIAEYHKHRIFSEQGTHLYTIFELYSVKNYSKTCESIYDTFYDVKETILSSNYDAPLDDIEI
;
A
#
# COMPACT_ATOMS: atom_id res chain seq x y z
N MET A 1 5.66 21.08 4.18
CA MET A 1 5.58 19.62 4.09
C MET A 1 4.12 19.26 4.25
N ASN A 2 3.53 18.62 3.26
CA ASN A 2 2.14 18.17 3.30
C ASN A 2 2.15 16.72 3.75
N VAL A 3 2.16 16.47 5.07
CA VAL A 3 2.16 15.09 5.60
C VAL A 3 0.73 14.69 5.94
N LYS A 4 0.36 13.44 5.67
CA LYS A 4 -0.94 12.92 6.07
C LYS A 4 -1.03 12.80 7.59
N GLU A 5 -2.06 13.39 8.18
CA GLU A 5 -2.31 13.34 9.63
C GLU A 5 -3.21 12.16 9.99
N TYR A 6 -2.88 11.46 11.07
CA TYR A 6 -3.64 10.33 11.59
C TYR A 6 -4.12 10.58 13.03
N LYS A 7 -5.33 10.15 13.35
CA LYS A 7 -5.81 10.08 14.74
C LYS A 7 -5.18 8.88 15.44
N VAL A 8 -4.10 9.11 16.17
CA VAL A 8 -3.30 8.06 16.80
C VAL A 8 -3.66 7.86 18.26
N PHE A 9 -3.70 6.59 18.69
CA PHE A 9 -3.95 6.18 20.06
C PHE A 9 -3.03 5.03 20.47
N ARG A 10 -2.79 4.82 21.78
CA ARG A 10 -2.06 3.64 22.25
C ARG A 10 -2.76 2.32 21.87
N ASN A 11 -4.09 2.35 21.75
CA ASN A 11 -4.87 1.22 21.27
C ASN A 11 -4.90 1.18 19.74
N VAL A 12 -4.19 0.20 19.17
CA VAL A 12 -4.08 -0.05 17.72
C VAL A 12 -5.45 -0.13 17.05
N ASN A 13 -6.40 -0.88 17.63
CA ASN A 13 -7.73 -1.08 17.04
C ASN A 13 -8.51 0.23 16.92
N LYS A 14 -8.31 1.15 17.88
CA LYS A 14 -8.95 2.47 17.82
C LYS A 14 -8.33 3.32 16.70
N THR A 15 -7.00 3.33 16.58
CA THR A 15 -6.31 3.99 15.46
C THR A 15 -6.76 3.41 14.12
N THR A 16 -6.85 2.10 13.99
CA THR A 16 -7.31 1.43 12.77
C THR A 16 -8.71 1.89 12.38
N LYS A 17 -9.66 1.85 13.33
CA LYS A 17 -11.06 2.21 13.07
C LYS A 17 -11.25 3.69 12.73
N ASP A 18 -10.63 4.59 13.49
CA ASP A 18 -10.85 6.04 13.35
C ASP A 18 -10.22 6.62 12.07
N ASN A 19 -9.31 5.87 11.43
CA ASN A 19 -8.63 6.26 10.19
C ASN A 19 -8.90 5.31 9.00
N ASN A 20 -9.84 4.35 9.12
CA ASN A 20 -10.15 3.36 8.07
C ASN A 20 -8.93 2.56 7.56
N LEU A 21 -8.02 2.16 8.46
CA LEU A 21 -6.81 1.42 8.11
C LEU A 21 -7.06 -0.09 8.05
N ILE A 22 -6.16 -0.81 7.40
CA ILE A 22 -6.06 -2.27 7.48
C ILE A 22 -4.98 -2.64 8.49
N ALA A 23 -5.35 -3.39 9.53
CA ALA A 23 -4.37 -3.97 10.44
C ALA A 23 -3.93 -5.34 9.91
N LEU A 24 -2.64 -5.45 9.54
CA LEU A 24 -2.06 -6.75 9.20
C LEU A 24 -1.72 -7.55 10.46
N ASP A 25 -1.21 -6.85 11.47
CA ASP A 25 -0.93 -7.38 12.81
C ASP A 25 -0.97 -6.24 13.83
N SER A 26 -0.59 -6.51 15.09
CA SER A 26 -0.60 -5.52 16.17
C SER A 26 0.45 -4.40 16.04
N LYS A 27 1.33 -4.45 15.03
CA LYS A 27 2.44 -3.51 14.83
C LYS A 27 2.42 -2.84 13.46
N ARG A 28 1.69 -3.37 12.47
CA ARG A 28 1.67 -2.88 11.09
C ARG A 28 0.25 -2.56 10.65
N LEU A 29 0.00 -1.28 10.45
CA LEU A 29 -1.24 -0.72 9.93
C LEU A 29 -1.00 -0.20 8.52
N PHE A 30 -2.00 -0.27 7.66
CA PHE A 30 -1.89 0.13 6.27
C PHE A 30 -3.00 1.10 5.90
N ASP A 31 -2.61 2.26 5.37
CA ASP A 31 -3.51 3.16 4.68
C ASP A 31 -3.40 2.88 3.18
N LEU A 32 -4.46 2.30 2.62
CA LEU A 32 -4.55 1.95 1.21
C LEU A 32 -5.60 2.81 0.47
N SER A 33 -6.00 3.96 1.04
CA SER A 33 -7.01 4.84 0.44
C SER A 33 -6.66 5.30 -0.98
N LEU A 34 -5.37 5.35 -1.34
CA LEU A 34 -4.92 5.63 -2.71
C LEU A 34 -5.47 4.61 -3.75
N LEU A 35 -5.81 3.40 -3.33
CA LEU A 35 -6.40 2.39 -4.21
C LEU A 35 -7.84 2.72 -4.62
N ASP A 36 -8.56 3.55 -3.86
CA ASP A 36 -9.94 3.95 -4.19
C ASP A 36 -9.96 4.79 -5.47
N ASP A 37 -8.95 5.65 -5.64
CA ASP A 37 -8.78 6.53 -6.80
C ASP A 37 -8.09 5.85 -7.99
N LEU A 38 -7.55 4.64 -7.80
CA LEU A 38 -6.79 3.93 -8.82
C LEU A 38 -7.73 3.19 -9.80
N ASN A 39 -7.66 3.55 -11.08
CA ASN A 39 -8.49 2.98 -12.15
C ASN A 39 -7.91 1.66 -12.72
N ILE A 40 -7.83 0.65 -11.85
CA ILE A 40 -7.44 -0.74 -12.16
C ILE A 40 -8.51 -1.70 -11.66
N SER A 41 -8.46 -2.97 -12.09
CA SER A 41 -9.46 -3.96 -11.70
C SER A 41 -9.36 -4.37 -10.22
N ASP A 42 -10.47 -4.84 -9.65
CA ASP A 42 -10.49 -5.29 -8.25
C ASP A 42 -9.51 -6.44 -7.99
N LYS A 43 -9.31 -7.35 -8.97
CA LYS A 43 -8.32 -8.44 -8.85
C LYS A 43 -6.88 -7.91 -8.71
N GLU A 44 -6.57 -6.79 -9.36
CA GLU A 44 -5.26 -6.14 -9.26
C GLU A 44 -5.14 -5.39 -7.93
N LYS A 45 -6.20 -4.70 -7.47
CA LYS A 45 -6.23 -4.10 -6.13
C LYS A 45 -6.02 -5.15 -5.04
N ASP A 46 -6.74 -6.28 -5.12
CA ASP A 46 -6.59 -7.41 -4.21
C ASP A 46 -5.17 -7.97 -4.19
N LEU A 47 -4.49 -7.99 -5.34
CA LEU A 47 -3.09 -8.41 -5.41
C LEU A 47 -2.19 -7.47 -4.61
N ILE A 48 -2.36 -6.15 -4.76
CA ILE A 48 -1.61 -5.14 -3.99
C ILE A 48 -1.88 -5.30 -2.49
N ILE A 49 -3.15 -5.46 -2.10
CA ILE A 49 -3.57 -5.67 -0.70
C ILE A 49 -2.93 -6.94 -0.13
N ASN A 50 -2.86 -8.03 -0.91
CA ASN A 50 -2.25 -9.28 -0.46
C ASN A 50 -0.73 -9.19 -0.31
N ASP A 51 -0.08 -8.28 -1.04
CA ASP A 51 1.37 -8.14 -1.05
C ASP A 51 1.90 -7.29 0.13
N ILE A 52 1.02 -6.59 0.85
CA ILE A 52 1.40 -5.77 2.03
C ILE A 52 2.15 -6.58 3.11
N LYS A 53 2.00 -7.91 3.13
CA LYS A 53 2.72 -8.81 4.04
C LYS A 53 4.25 -8.72 3.91
N HIS A 54 4.74 -8.23 2.77
CA HIS A 54 6.16 -8.04 2.48
C HIS A 54 6.69 -6.64 2.85
N ILE A 55 5.83 -5.78 3.39
CA ILE A 55 6.18 -4.43 3.82
C ILE A 55 6.61 -4.42 5.29
N TYR A 56 7.75 -3.78 5.52
CA TYR A 56 8.41 -3.65 6.81
C TYR A 56 9.12 -2.29 6.92
N ASN A 57 9.55 -1.89 8.11
CA ASN A 57 10.28 -0.64 8.30
C ASN A 57 11.57 -0.50 7.44
N SER A 58 12.17 -1.64 7.06
CA SER A 58 13.36 -1.75 6.19
C SER A 58 13.03 -1.98 4.71
N ASN A 59 11.77 -2.30 4.38
CA ASN A 59 11.33 -2.53 3.00
C ASN A 59 9.99 -1.84 2.77
N LEU A 60 10.03 -0.70 2.08
CA LEU A 60 8.87 0.16 1.80
C LEU A 60 8.37 0.02 0.36
N THR A 61 8.87 -0.97 -0.37
CA THR A 61 8.50 -1.22 -1.76
C THR A 61 8.00 -2.65 -1.90
N SER A 62 6.83 -2.78 -2.52
CA SER A 62 6.24 -4.05 -2.94
C SER A 62 6.38 -4.16 -4.45
N PHE A 63 6.93 -5.28 -4.90
CA PHE A 63 6.96 -5.66 -6.30
C PHE A 63 6.00 -6.83 -6.48
N TYR A 64 4.86 -6.58 -7.10
CA TYR A 64 3.81 -7.57 -7.26
C TYR A 64 3.65 -7.96 -8.72
N GLY A 65 3.17 -9.18 -8.95
CA GLY A 65 2.82 -9.64 -10.28
C GLY A 65 2.10 -10.98 -10.23
N LYS A 66 1.14 -11.15 -11.12
CA LYS A 66 0.34 -12.37 -11.20
C LYS A 66 -0.24 -12.53 -12.59
N ILE A 67 -0.25 -13.78 -13.06
CA ILE A 67 -1.10 -14.22 -14.16
C ILE A 67 -2.42 -14.68 -13.52
N PHE A 68 -3.51 -14.01 -13.86
CA PHE A 68 -4.83 -14.32 -13.30
C PHE A 68 -5.50 -15.47 -14.03
N ASP A 69 -5.31 -15.53 -15.34
CA ASP A 69 -5.80 -16.55 -16.26
C ASP A 69 -4.99 -16.52 -17.56
N ASP A 70 -5.36 -17.35 -18.55
CA ASP A 70 -4.62 -17.48 -19.82
C ASP A 70 -4.59 -16.18 -20.66
N PHE A 71 -5.42 -15.19 -20.33
CA PHE A 71 -5.57 -13.95 -21.10
C PHE A 71 -5.29 -12.67 -20.32
N ASN A 72 -5.19 -12.74 -18.98
CA ASN A 72 -5.04 -11.57 -18.12
C ASN A 72 -3.89 -11.75 -17.12
N ALA A 73 -3.02 -10.75 -17.05
CA ALA A 73 -1.98 -10.66 -16.05
C ALA A 73 -1.78 -9.21 -15.60
N CYS A 74 -1.14 -9.02 -14.46
CA CYS A 74 -0.59 -7.72 -14.10
C CYS A 74 0.77 -7.86 -13.43
N ASN A 75 1.51 -6.76 -13.41
CA ASN A 75 2.60 -6.55 -12.48
C ASN A 75 2.75 -5.07 -12.16
N GLY A 76 3.47 -4.76 -11.10
CA GLY A 76 3.63 -3.38 -10.69
C GLY A 76 4.50 -3.20 -9.46
N ILE A 77 4.55 -1.94 -9.05
CA ILE A 77 5.30 -1.45 -7.90
C ILE A 77 4.34 -0.64 -7.04
N ALA A 78 4.32 -0.92 -5.74
CA ALA A 78 3.61 -0.14 -4.74
C ALA A 78 4.63 0.37 -3.70
N GLU A 79 4.60 1.66 -3.41
CA GLU A 79 5.56 2.30 -2.51
C GLU A 79 4.85 2.97 -1.33
N TYR A 80 5.50 2.89 -0.16
CA TYR A 80 4.89 3.26 1.11
C TYR A 80 5.72 4.30 1.86
N HIS A 81 5.05 5.30 2.44
CA HIS A 81 5.61 6.11 3.52
C HIS A 81 5.37 5.39 4.85
N LYS A 82 6.28 5.56 5.81
CA LYS A 82 6.13 4.98 7.15
C LYS A 82 5.96 6.07 8.18
N HIS A 83 4.95 5.93 9.02
CA HIS A 83 4.67 6.79 10.17
C HIS A 83 4.83 5.95 11.43
N ARG A 84 5.95 6.12 12.14
CA ARG A 84 6.23 5.33 13.34
C ARG A 84 5.63 6.02 14.55
N ILE A 85 4.92 5.25 15.36
CA ILE A 85 4.23 5.73 16.55
C ILE A 85 4.96 5.19 17.79
N PHE A 86 5.33 6.08 18.69
CA PHE A 86 6.02 5.78 19.94
C PHE A 86 5.19 6.24 21.13
N SER A 87 5.38 5.58 22.27
CA SER A 87 4.94 6.11 23.56
C SER A 87 5.82 7.30 23.95
N GLU A 88 5.34 8.16 24.84
CA GLU A 88 6.15 9.16 25.57
C GLU A 88 7.45 8.60 26.19
N GLN A 89 7.48 7.30 26.54
CA GLN A 89 8.68 6.64 27.09
C GLN A 89 9.65 6.13 26.00
N GLY A 90 9.44 6.48 24.72
CA GLY A 90 10.27 6.06 23.58
C GLY A 90 10.07 4.60 23.13
N THR A 91 9.05 3.90 23.64
CA THR A 91 8.73 2.53 23.19
C THR A 91 7.95 2.55 21.87
N HIS A 92 8.42 1.82 20.86
CA HIS A 92 7.71 1.69 19.59
C HIS A 92 6.39 0.95 19.75
N LEU A 93 5.29 1.64 19.46
CA LEU A 93 3.94 1.10 19.59
C LEU A 93 3.53 0.36 18.33
N TYR A 94 3.58 1.02 17.16
CA TYR A 94 3.24 0.45 15.86
C TYR A 94 3.66 1.41 14.73
N THR A 95 3.57 0.95 13.49
CA THR A 95 3.84 1.77 12.29
C THR A 95 2.60 1.78 11.40
N ILE A 96 2.24 2.96 10.88
CA ILE A 96 1.29 3.11 9.78
C ILE A 96 2.08 3.21 8.49
N PHE A 97 1.80 2.34 7.53
CA PHE A 97 2.34 2.35 6.18
C PHE A 97 1.31 2.95 5.24
N GLU A 98 1.62 4.12 4.70
CA GLU A 98 0.77 4.86 3.78
C GLU A 98 1.17 4.53 2.36
N LEU A 99 0.26 3.94 1.58
CA LEU A 99 0.46 3.78 0.15
C LEU A 99 0.49 5.15 -0.52
N TYR A 100 1.67 5.58 -0.97
CA TYR A 100 1.84 6.92 -1.57
C TYR A 100 2.04 6.86 -3.07
N SER A 101 2.41 5.71 -3.65
CA SER A 101 2.61 5.58 -5.09
C SER A 101 2.31 4.17 -5.56
N VAL A 102 1.61 4.06 -6.69
CA VAL A 102 1.39 2.81 -7.42
C VAL A 102 1.71 3.02 -8.89
N LYS A 103 2.52 2.11 -9.43
CA LYS A 103 2.73 1.92 -10.85
C LYS A 103 2.27 0.51 -11.24
N ASN A 104 1.11 0.41 -11.89
CA ASN A 104 0.53 -0.86 -12.32
C ASN A 104 0.58 -1.01 -13.85
N TYR A 105 0.86 -2.23 -14.31
CA TYR A 105 0.78 -2.61 -15.71
C TYR A 105 -0.23 -3.76 -15.84
N SER A 106 -1.41 -3.44 -16.37
CA SER A 106 -2.40 -4.45 -16.77
C SER A 106 -2.01 -5.01 -18.12
N LYS A 107 -2.06 -6.33 -18.28
CA LYS A 107 -1.60 -7.02 -19.48
C LYS A 107 -2.65 -7.98 -20.00
N THR A 108 -2.87 -7.95 -21.32
CA THR A 108 -3.78 -8.87 -21.99
C THR A 108 -3.18 -9.49 -23.25
N CYS A 109 -3.78 -10.59 -23.70
CA CYS A 109 -3.58 -11.19 -25.02
C CYS A 109 -4.90 -11.78 -25.55
N GLU A 110 -5.01 -11.99 -26.86
CA GLU A 110 -6.20 -12.57 -27.48
C GLU A 110 -6.10 -14.09 -27.69
N SER A 111 -4.91 -14.67 -27.56
CA SER A 111 -4.63 -16.08 -27.78
C SER A 111 -3.72 -16.65 -26.71
N ILE A 112 -3.99 -17.89 -26.30
CA ILE A 112 -3.18 -18.64 -25.33
C ILE A 112 -1.79 -18.99 -25.87
N TYR A 113 -1.58 -18.85 -27.18
CA TYR A 113 -0.28 -19.05 -27.83
C TYR A 113 0.57 -17.77 -27.87
N ASP A 114 -0.03 -16.62 -27.55
CA ASP A 114 0.65 -15.34 -27.60
C ASP A 114 1.30 -15.01 -26.26
N THR A 115 2.41 -14.28 -26.30
CA THR A 115 2.88 -13.55 -25.12
C THR A 115 1.98 -12.35 -24.88
N PHE A 116 1.66 -12.05 -23.62
CA PHE A 116 1.03 -10.80 -23.22
C PHE A 116 1.64 -9.59 -23.96
N TYR A 117 0.85 -8.92 -24.79
CA TYR A 117 1.34 -7.87 -25.68
C TYR A 117 0.65 -6.52 -25.49
N ASP A 118 -0.63 -6.52 -25.11
CA ASP A 118 -1.32 -5.27 -24.79
C ASP A 118 -1.03 -4.92 -23.33
N VAL A 119 -0.45 -3.75 -23.11
CA VAL A 119 0.01 -3.28 -21.81
C VAL A 119 -0.57 -1.91 -21.53
N LYS A 120 -1.47 -1.84 -20.56
CA LYS A 120 -2.00 -0.59 -20.03
C LYS A 120 -1.23 -0.20 -18.77
N GLU A 121 -0.49 0.90 -18.84
CA GLU A 121 0.17 1.50 -17.69
C GLU A 121 -0.81 2.43 -16.94
N THR A 122 -0.88 2.30 -15.62
CA THR A 122 -1.62 3.20 -14.73
C THR A 122 -0.69 3.62 -13.58
N ILE A 123 -0.51 4.92 -13.41
CA ILE A 123 0.33 5.50 -12.36
C ILE A 123 -0.53 6.44 -11.53
N LEU A 124 -0.42 6.31 -10.21
CA LEU A 124 -1.02 7.25 -9.28
C LEU A 124 -0.07 7.47 -8.10
N SER A 125 0.10 8.71 -7.70
CA SER A 125 0.86 9.07 -6.50
C SER A 125 0.08 10.08 -5.68
N SER A 126 0.19 9.97 -4.35
CA SER A 126 -0.39 10.91 -3.42
C SER A 126 0.37 12.24 -3.47
N ASN A 127 -0.30 13.32 -3.04
CA ASN A 127 0.33 14.63 -2.85
C ASN A 127 0.97 14.78 -1.45
N TYR A 128 1.06 13.70 -0.67
CA TYR A 128 1.65 13.73 0.65
C TYR A 128 3.15 13.45 0.61
N ASP A 129 3.89 14.20 1.39
CA ASP A 129 5.32 14.01 1.61
C ASP A 129 5.57 12.91 2.65
N ALA A 130 6.76 12.30 2.59
CA ALA A 130 7.20 11.41 3.66
C ALA A 130 7.34 12.17 5.00
N PRO A 131 6.90 11.59 6.13
CA PRO A 131 7.11 12.20 7.44
C PRO A 131 8.62 12.24 7.75
N LEU A 132 9.08 13.36 8.30
CA LEU A 132 10.47 13.52 8.77
C LEU A 132 10.67 12.99 10.18
N ASP A 133 9.64 13.13 11.02
CA ASP A 133 9.68 12.83 12.44
C ASP A 133 8.73 11.68 12.78
N ASP A 134 9.06 10.98 13.85
CA ASP A 134 8.19 9.98 14.45
C ASP A 134 7.11 10.66 15.31
N ILE A 135 5.98 9.99 15.52
CA ILE A 135 4.85 10.53 16.29
C ILE A 135 4.89 9.96 17.71
N GLU A 136 4.87 10.82 18.73
CA GLU A 136 4.86 10.43 20.15
C GLU A 136 3.50 10.69 20.82
N ILE A 137 3.01 9.71 21.60
CA ILE A 137 1.70 9.72 22.30
C ILE A 137 1.67 8.99 23.66
#